data_AF-A0A5N6M5N0-F1
#
_entry.id   AF-A0A5N6M5N0-F1
#
_cell.length_a   1.000
_cell.length_b   1.000
_cell.length_c   1.000
_cell.angle_alpha   90.00
_cell.angle_beta   90.00
_cell.angle_gamma   90.00
#
_symmetry.space_group_name_H-M   'P 1'
#
loop_
_entity.id
_entity.type
_entity.pdbx_description
1 polymer ?
#
loop_
_entity_poly.entity_id
_entity_poly.type
_entity_poly.pdbx_seq_one_letter_code
_entity_poly.pdbx_strand_id
1 'polypeptide(L)'
;MKNSKSPLRLRELSETEVRLCSNSDTQIRMNEIPVDATPFPHRAGNLFKIQYSVNWNDEDPKLEKDYVNHSRVMYNFMTNYVSKNPRGAFLNYRDLDIGAMAGTGKNAYRSGKVYGEKHFTRDN
;
A
#
# COMPACT_ATOMS: atom_id res chain seq x y z
N MET A 1 -40.78 -0.23 -6.02
CA MET A 1 -39.69 -0.87 -5.26
C MET A 1 -38.39 -0.14 -5.57
N LYS A 2 -37.83 0.60 -4.60
CA LYS A 2 -36.53 1.28 -4.77
C LYS A 2 -35.43 0.23 -4.55
N ASN A 3 -34.81 -0.25 -5.62
CA ASN A 3 -33.55 -0.99 -5.53
C ASN A 3 -32.44 0.00 -5.18
N SER A 4 -32.37 0.36 -3.90
CA SER A 4 -31.23 1.07 -3.33
C SER A 4 -30.10 0.05 -3.21
N LYS A 5 -29.23 -0.05 -4.23
CA LYS A 5 -27.94 -0.73 -4.05
C LYS A 5 -27.17 0.07 -3.01
N SER A 6 -26.91 -0.52 -1.85
CA SER A 6 -25.98 0.00 -0.86
C SER A 6 -24.62 0.27 -1.53
N PRO A 7 -23.89 1.32 -1.12
CA PRO A 7 -22.60 1.63 -1.70
C PRO A 7 -21.62 0.47 -1.45
N LEU A 8 -20.90 0.07 -2.50
CA LEU A 8 -19.82 -0.90 -2.43
C LEU A 8 -18.78 -0.45 -1.40
N ARG A 9 -18.46 -1.30 -0.43
CA ARG A 9 -17.38 -1.06 0.53
C ARG A 9 -16.11 -1.71 0.00
N LEU A 10 -15.04 -0.92 -0.05
CA LEU A 10 -13.75 -1.29 -0.61
C LEU A 10 -12.66 -1.00 0.42
N ARG A 11 -11.82 -2.00 0.66
CA ARG A 11 -10.54 -1.82 1.35
C ARG A 11 -9.40 -2.18 0.41
N GLU A 12 -8.46 -1.25 0.28
CA GLU A 12 -7.25 -1.44 -0.51
C GLU A 12 -6.03 -1.35 0.41
N LEU A 13 -5.24 -2.41 0.44
CA LEU A 13 -3.87 -2.36 0.90
C LEU A 13 -2.97 -2.50 -0.33
N SER A 14 -1.89 -1.74 -0.37
CA SER A 14 -0.94 -1.86 -1.47
C SER A 14 0.47 -1.91 -0.98
N GLU A 15 1.27 -2.67 -1.71
CA GLU A 15 2.68 -2.84 -1.46
C GLU A 15 3.43 -2.73 -2.76
N THR A 16 4.63 -2.17 -2.66
CA THR A 16 5.59 -2.25 -3.75
C THR A 16 6.43 -3.52 -3.53
N GLU A 17 6.47 -4.39 -4.56
CA GLU A 17 7.18 -5.67 -4.66
C GLU A 17 6.44 -6.94 -4.17
N VAL A 18 6.33 -7.98 -5.02
CA VAL A 18 6.80 -9.32 -4.60
C VAL A 18 7.85 -9.84 -5.55
N ARG A 19 8.57 -10.87 -5.11
CA ARG A 19 9.51 -11.60 -5.94
C ARG A 19 8.76 -12.60 -6.81
N LEU A 20 8.40 -12.27 -8.06
CA LEU A 20 7.98 -13.21 -9.13
C LEU A 20 7.81 -12.51 -10.51
N CYS A 21 8.57 -12.94 -11.52
CA CYS A 21 8.71 -12.30 -12.83
C CYS A 21 7.40 -12.02 -13.61
N SER A 22 7.29 -10.83 -14.23
CA SER A 22 6.73 -10.68 -15.59
C SER A 22 7.06 -9.31 -16.21
N ASN A 23 7.53 -9.32 -17.46
CA ASN A 23 7.94 -8.14 -18.23
C ASN A 23 6.73 -7.42 -18.85
N SER A 24 6.52 -6.15 -18.50
CA SER A 24 5.56 -5.23 -19.14
C SER A 24 6.26 -3.94 -19.57
N ASP A 25 5.81 -3.30 -20.66
CA ASP A 25 6.45 -2.09 -21.22
C ASP A 25 6.50 -0.91 -20.23
N THR A 26 5.55 -0.87 -19.30
CA THR A 26 5.53 0.13 -18.21
C THR A 26 6.69 -0.08 -17.24
N GLN A 27 7.11 -1.32 -16.99
CA GLN A 27 8.25 -1.62 -16.12
C GLN A 27 9.57 -1.12 -16.71
N ILE A 28 9.73 -1.22 -18.04
CA ILE A 28 10.92 -0.75 -18.75
C ILE A 28 11.09 0.76 -18.56
N ARG A 29 10.04 1.54 -18.78
CA ARG A 29 10.04 3.00 -18.58
C ARG A 29 10.27 3.41 -17.13
N MET A 30 9.79 2.62 -16.17
CA MET A 30 9.97 2.89 -14.74
C MET A 30 11.41 2.65 -14.26
N ASN A 31 12.17 1.80 -14.95
CA ASN A 31 13.58 1.53 -14.64
C ASN A 31 14.52 2.63 -15.17
N GLU A 32 14.12 3.39 -16.19
CA GLU A 32 14.92 4.45 -16.81
C GLU A 32 14.89 5.77 -16.02
N ILE A 33 13.84 5.98 -15.21
CA ILE A 33 13.63 7.22 -14.47
C ILE A 33 14.42 7.17 -13.15
N PRO A 34 15.28 8.17 -12.85
CA PRO A 34 15.99 8.24 -11.57
C PRO A 34 15.03 8.24 -10.36
N VAL A 35 15.45 7.64 -9.25
CA VAL A 35 14.61 7.47 -8.04
C VAL A 35 14.18 8.80 -7.43
N ASP A 36 14.96 9.86 -7.65
CA ASP A 36 14.79 11.21 -7.14
C ASP A 36 14.23 12.19 -8.16
N ALA A 37 13.96 11.74 -9.40
CA ALA A 37 13.39 12.58 -10.44
C ALA A 37 11.97 13.10 -10.10
N THR A 38 11.23 12.34 -9.28
CA THR A 38 9.95 12.77 -8.71
C THR A 38 9.83 12.25 -7.27
N PRO A 39 8.86 12.75 -6.47
CA PRO A 39 8.60 12.21 -5.14
C PRO A 39 8.19 10.72 -5.12
N PHE A 40 7.95 10.07 -6.26
CA PHE A 40 7.63 8.64 -6.34
C PHE A 40 8.92 7.82 -6.57
N PRO A 41 9.46 7.16 -5.53
CA PRO A 41 10.81 6.60 -5.55
C PRO A 41 10.89 5.16 -6.09
N HIS A 42 9.73 4.52 -6.28
CA HIS A 42 9.60 3.11 -6.62
C HIS A 42 9.91 2.88 -8.11
N ARG A 43 11.21 2.88 -8.43
CA ARG A 43 11.77 2.81 -9.80
C ARG A 43 12.56 1.51 -10.00
N ALA A 44 13.72 1.60 -10.66
CA ALA A 44 14.63 0.49 -10.89
C ALA A 44 14.93 -0.31 -9.62
N GLY A 45 14.89 -1.63 -9.73
CA GLY A 45 15.02 -2.57 -8.61
C GLY A 45 13.70 -3.23 -8.22
N ASN A 46 12.58 -2.56 -8.45
CA ASN A 46 11.25 -3.14 -8.26
C ASN A 46 10.84 -3.97 -9.48
N LEU A 47 10.35 -5.19 -9.25
CA LEU A 47 9.84 -6.05 -10.33
C LEU A 47 8.40 -5.72 -10.72
N PHE A 48 7.55 -5.44 -9.72
CA PHE A 48 6.14 -5.05 -9.88
C PHE A 48 5.60 -4.55 -8.54
N LYS A 49 4.36 -4.03 -8.57
CA LYS A 49 3.59 -3.59 -7.40
C LYS A 49 2.41 -4.55 -7.19
N ILE A 50 2.04 -4.83 -5.94
CA ILE A 50 0.89 -5.67 -5.60
C ILE A 50 -0.14 -4.88 -4.81
N GLN A 51 -1.40 -5.14 -5.10
CA GLN A 51 -2.53 -4.62 -4.34
C GLN A 51 -3.32 -5.79 -3.77
N TYR A 52 -3.57 -5.76 -2.47
CA TYR A 52 -4.52 -6.65 -1.79
C TYR A 52 -5.81 -5.87 -1.59
N SER A 53 -6.79 -6.13 -2.45
CA SER A 53 -8.10 -5.52 -2.38
C SER A 53 -9.13 -6.53 -1.88
N VAL A 54 -10.00 -6.06 -0.99
CA VAL A 54 -11.17 -6.82 -0.53
C VAL A 54 -12.39 -5.92 -0.73
N ASN A 55 -13.39 -6.47 -1.40
CA ASN A 55 -14.64 -5.81 -1.73
C ASN A 55 -15.79 -6.56 -1.10
N TRP A 56 -16.75 -5.86 -0.51
CA TRP A 56 -17.96 -6.47 0.01
C TRP A 56 -19.17 -5.54 -0.11
N ASN A 57 -20.35 -6.15 -0.19
CA ASN A 57 -21.64 -5.45 -0.31
C ASN A 57 -22.45 -5.46 0.99
N ASP A 58 -22.14 -6.38 1.90
CA ASP A 58 -22.88 -6.55 3.14
C ASP A 58 -22.59 -5.38 4.09
N GLU A 59 -23.61 -4.94 4.81
CA GLU A 59 -23.51 -3.84 5.76
C GLU A 59 -23.20 -4.29 7.19
N ASP A 60 -23.15 -5.60 7.46
CA ASP A 60 -22.83 -6.16 8.77
C ASP A 60 -21.43 -5.70 9.22
N PRO A 61 -21.33 -4.94 10.33
CA PRO A 61 -20.06 -4.51 10.89
C PRO A 61 -19.12 -5.66 11.26
N LYS A 62 -19.66 -6.86 11.55
CA LYS A 62 -18.85 -8.05 11.82
C LYS A 62 -18.12 -8.52 10.56
N LEU A 63 -18.84 -8.61 9.44
CA LEU A 63 -18.25 -8.99 8.16
C LEU A 63 -17.21 -7.97 7.70
N GLU A 64 -17.47 -6.67 7.88
CA GLU A 64 -16.49 -5.62 7.62
C GLU A 64 -15.20 -5.85 8.41
N LYS A 65 -15.29 -6.14 9.72
CA LYS A 65 -14.12 -6.43 10.55
C LYS A 65 -13.36 -7.67 10.05
N ASP A 66 -14.06 -8.70 9.60
CA ASP A 66 -13.45 -9.93 9.10
C ASP A 66 -12.72 -9.71 7.76
N TYR A 67 -13.33 -8.98 6.83
CA TYR A 67 -12.70 -8.62 5.54
C TYR A 67 -11.46 -7.74 5.73
N VAL A 68 -11.55 -6.76 6.63
CA VAL A 68 -10.41 -5.95 7.07
C VAL A 68 -9.32 -6.85 7.67
N ASN A 69 -9.68 -7.85 8.48
CA ASN A 69 -8.72 -8.79 9.04
C ASN A 69 -8.05 -9.67 7.97
N HIS A 70 -8.80 -10.17 6.99
CA HIS A 70 -8.25 -10.96 5.89
C HIS A 70 -7.16 -10.21 5.11
N SER A 71 -7.38 -8.93 4.81
CA SER A 71 -6.37 -8.13 4.11
C SER A 71 -5.11 -7.96 4.96
N ARG A 72 -5.24 -7.82 6.29
CA ARG A 72 -4.09 -7.75 7.23
C ARG A 72 -3.35 -9.07 7.36
N VAL A 73 -4.06 -10.20 7.37
CA VAL A 73 -3.43 -11.54 7.41
C VAL A 73 -2.60 -11.76 6.15
N MET A 74 -3.14 -11.41 4.98
CA MET A 74 -2.40 -11.48 3.71
C MET A 74 -1.17 -10.54 3.71
N TYR A 75 -1.35 -9.28 4.11
CA TYR A 75 -0.25 -8.33 4.28
C TYR A 75 0.85 -8.90 5.19
N ASN A 76 0.48 -9.44 6.36
CA ASN A 76 1.45 -10.00 7.29
C ASN A 76 2.15 -11.25 6.75
N PHE A 77 1.43 -12.13 6.05
CA PHE A 77 2.00 -13.30 5.40
C PHE A 77 3.08 -12.93 4.37
N MET A 78 2.88 -11.83 3.64
CA MET A 78 3.77 -11.40 2.57
C MET A 78 5.06 -10.73 3.05
N THR A 79 5.20 -10.43 4.35
CA THR A 79 6.32 -9.69 4.94
C THR A 79 7.72 -10.16 4.51
N ASN A 80 7.93 -11.46 4.28
CA ASN A 80 9.23 -12.02 3.90
C ASN A 80 9.52 -12.03 2.38
N TYR A 81 8.54 -11.66 1.55
CA TYR A 81 8.60 -11.78 0.09
C TYR A 81 8.57 -10.44 -0.64
N VAL A 82 8.50 -9.34 0.12
CA VAL A 82 8.33 -7.96 -0.35
C VAL A 82 9.50 -7.09 0.11
N SER A 83 9.51 -5.85 -0.36
CA SER A 83 10.50 -4.83 0.03
C SER A 83 10.63 -4.68 1.54
N LYS A 84 11.84 -4.39 2.00
CA LYS A 84 12.15 -4.23 3.43
C LYS A 84 13.10 -3.07 3.68
N ASN A 85 12.99 -2.47 4.87
CA ASN A 85 13.84 -1.37 5.34
C ASN A 85 13.85 -0.11 4.45
N PRO A 86 12.70 0.54 4.21
CA PRO A 86 11.36 0.24 4.72
C PRO A 86 10.55 -0.69 3.80
N ARG A 87 9.45 -1.25 4.31
CA ARG A 87 8.45 -1.93 3.47
C ARG A 87 7.65 -0.89 2.69
N GLY A 88 7.88 -0.82 1.39
CA GLY A 88 7.37 0.21 0.48
C GLY A 88 5.84 0.21 0.35
N ALA A 89 5.26 1.40 0.26
CA ALA A 89 3.83 1.62 0.12
C ALA A 89 3.53 2.67 -0.96
N PHE A 90 2.46 2.49 -1.72
CA PHE A 90 2.07 3.44 -2.75
C PHE A 90 1.07 4.47 -2.23
N LEU A 91 1.43 5.76 -2.28
CA LEU A 91 0.63 6.86 -1.71
C LEU A 91 -0.83 6.91 -2.20
N ASN A 92 -1.10 6.52 -3.45
CA ASN A 92 -2.45 6.58 -4.01
C ASN A 92 -3.40 5.56 -3.40
N TYR A 93 -2.88 4.53 -2.74
CA TYR A 93 -3.66 3.58 -1.95
C TYR A 93 -3.39 3.86 -0.48
N ARG A 94 -4.14 4.80 0.07
CA ARG A 94 -3.94 5.29 1.43
C ARG A 94 -4.21 4.20 2.46
N ASP A 95 -3.16 3.75 3.12
CA ASP A 95 -3.23 2.80 4.23
C ASP A 95 -2.99 3.53 5.55
N LEU A 96 -3.96 3.46 6.48
CA LEU A 96 -3.81 4.03 7.82
C LEU A 96 -3.12 3.04 8.78
N ASP A 97 -3.02 1.75 8.43
CA ASP A 97 -2.37 0.75 9.27
C ASP A 97 -0.84 0.92 9.29
N ILE A 98 -0.24 1.54 8.28
CA ILE A 98 1.21 1.83 8.26
C ILE A 98 1.61 3.05 9.11
N GLY A 99 0.64 3.81 9.59
CA GLY A 99 0.85 4.94 10.48
C GLY A 99 -0.07 6.13 10.21
N ALA A 100 -0.26 6.95 11.23
CA ALA A 100 -0.97 8.22 11.15
C ALA A 100 -0.21 9.29 11.94
N MET A 101 -0.38 10.56 11.56
CA MET A 101 0.19 11.68 12.30
C MET A 101 -0.41 11.73 13.71
N ALA A 102 0.45 11.88 14.71
CA ALA A 102 0.04 12.02 16.10
C ALA A 102 0.81 13.16 16.80
N GLY A 103 0.09 13.93 17.62
CA GLY A 103 0.64 15.05 18.39
C GLY A 103 0.94 16.30 17.55
N THR A 104 1.83 17.16 18.05
CA THR A 104 2.21 18.44 17.42
C THR A 104 3.73 18.62 17.39
N GLY A 105 4.21 19.55 16.55
CA GLY A 105 5.63 19.89 16.45
C GLY A 105 6.53 18.68 16.15
N LYS A 106 7.54 18.44 16.99
CA LYS A 106 8.50 17.34 16.82
C LYS A 106 7.84 15.95 16.86
N ASN A 107 6.74 15.79 17.59
CA ASN A 107 6.03 14.50 17.67
C ASN A 107 5.24 14.22 16.39
N ALA A 108 4.61 15.24 15.82
CA ALA A 108 3.95 15.13 14.52
C ALA A 108 4.95 14.78 13.41
N TYR A 109 6.13 15.40 13.41
CA TYR A 109 7.20 15.05 12.46
C TYR A 109 7.68 13.60 12.63
N ARG A 110 7.93 13.16 13.87
CA ARG A 110 8.42 11.79 14.15
C ARG A 110 7.41 10.72 13.75
N SER A 111 6.12 10.91 14.05
CA SER A 111 5.05 10.00 13.61
C SER A 111 4.87 10.05 12.08
N GLY A 112 4.92 11.25 11.50
CA GLY A 112 4.94 11.50 10.06
C GLY A 112 6.00 10.73 9.30
N LYS A 113 7.22 10.73 9.85
CA LYS A 113 8.39 10.11 9.24
C LYS A 113 8.22 8.60 9.04
N VAL A 114 7.55 7.89 9.96
CA VAL A 114 7.39 6.42 9.91
C VAL A 114 6.68 5.96 8.64
N TYR A 115 5.55 6.58 8.28
CA TYR A 115 4.83 6.23 7.05
C TYR A 115 5.36 7.01 5.83
N GLY A 116 5.95 8.20 6.04
CA GLY A 116 6.61 8.96 4.99
C GLY A 116 7.78 8.20 4.36
N GLU A 117 8.59 7.53 5.17
CA GLU A 117 9.69 6.69 4.67
C GLU A 117 9.18 5.55 3.79
N LYS A 118 8.03 4.92 4.12
CA LYS A 118 7.42 3.86 3.30
C LYS A 118 6.94 4.37 1.93
N HIS A 119 6.50 5.62 1.84
CA HIS A 119 5.99 6.20 0.61
C HIS A 119 7.08 6.80 -0.30
N PHE A 120 8.12 7.37 0.32
CA PHE A 120 9.03 8.29 -0.37
C PHE A 120 10.50 7.87 -0.29
N THR A 121 10.80 6.70 0.26
CA THR A 121 12.14 6.10 0.21
C THR A 121 12.22 5.04 -0.88
N ARG A 122 13.42 4.87 -1.43
CA ARG A 122 13.75 3.78 -2.34
C ARG A 122 13.52 2.41 -1.67
N ASP A 123 12.96 1.47 -2.41
CA ASP A 123 12.85 0.07 -2.01
C ASP A 123 14.21 -0.65 -2.09
N ASN A 124 14.45 -1.60 -1.18
CA ASN A 124 15.74 -2.26 -0.99
C ASN A 124 15.62 -3.79 -0.95
#